data_AF-A0A948Z5H7-F1
#
_entry.id   AF-A0A948Z5H7-F1
#
_cell.length_a   1.000
_cell.length_b   1.000
_cell.length_c   1.000
_cell.angle_alpha   90.00
_cell.angle_beta   90.00
_cell.angle_gamma   90.00
#
_symmetry.space_group_name_H-M   'P 1'
#
loop_
_entity.id
_entity.type
_entity.pdbx_description
1 polymer ?
#
loop_
_entity_poly.entity_id
_entity_poly.type
_entity_poly.pdbx_seq_one_letter_code
_entity_poly.pdbx_strand_id
1 'polypeptide(L)'
;MNSNQLLKLVRLLAPQIQDFLGGRDVAYFKNRIKGISDLSIPSNGGVIDQGSDVLLCFKNRGGDVIILQFSRPTLQFSPIEIRFLMQLCEGVTLLVSGFDDAKHGIHHRTVIMSTAFDIAVARFLRGHTKHFDFDNVQHVIEIAKKLTYQRYEGAPCTSALIYVNKPTKEFLEKIKTLGFHFASTPNIQFTSTFYSAPLSYRYVDGIQSAFLLQPPATCVGIVQLGSTKQISSYHGTHEQFISVLEGTSLGSFAVFITPNSEVDVLFAPGGILRWQRGRWTLIELPRIASLIAEHLSSSDTAELLCKIVVGISATRHGGLIILSDHTLKEIGVIRGIDDTDIGKLLRKRLLNLPVADAYRSGVFTAAVTSDGMTIIDSSGVVRDSGALIDLGFATAAGGGGRTAAAQSASLYGLVIKISEDGPIQLWRRGEKLMQIG
;
A
#
# COMPACT_ATOMS: atom_id res chain seq x y z
N MET A 1 -29.68 -12.01 -8.06
CA MET A 1 -29.45 -12.53 -6.68
C MET A 1 -30.48 -11.92 -5.73
N ASN A 2 -31.11 -12.67 -4.82
CA ASN A 2 -32.12 -12.11 -3.90
C ASN A 2 -31.47 -11.30 -2.75
N SER A 3 -32.26 -10.48 -2.04
CA SER A 3 -31.76 -9.56 -1.00
C SER A 3 -31.06 -10.28 0.16
N ASN A 4 -31.52 -11.47 0.55
CA ASN A 4 -30.88 -12.28 1.60
C ASN A 4 -29.50 -12.81 1.17
N GLN A 5 -29.35 -13.22 -0.09
CA GLN A 5 -28.07 -13.63 -0.65
C GLN A 5 -27.10 -12.46 -0.77
N LEU A 6 -27.59 -11.29 -1.21
CA LEU A 6 -26.80 -10.05 -1.28
C LEU A 6 -26.30 -9.64 0.10
N LEU A 7 -27.16 -9.66 1.12
CA LEU A 7 -26.77 -9.39 2.50
C LEU A 7 -25.65 -10.32 2.98
N LYS A 8 -25.76 -11.63 2.72
CA LYS A 8 -24.71 -12.59 3.08
C LYS A 8 -23.39 -12.31 2.35
N LEU A 9 -23.44 -11.93 1.08
CA LEU A 9 -22.25 -11.55 0.31
C LEU A 9 -21.59 -10.29 0.91
N VAL A 10 -22.35 -9.22 1.15
CA VAL A 10 -21.81 -7.97 1.71
C VAL A 10 -21.18 -8.20 3.09
N ARG A 11 -21.79 -9.08 3.92
CA ARG A 11 -21.20 -9.50 5.21
C ARG A 11 -19.84 -10.19 5.08
N LEU A 12 -19.62 -10.94 4.00
CA LEU A 12 -18.32 -11.57 3.76
C LEU A 12 -17.30 -10.60 3.16
N LEU A 13 -17.75 -9.60 2.39
CA LEU A 13 -16.88 -8.55 1.84
C LEU A 13 -16.42 -7.56 2.93
N ALA A 14 -17.25 -7.29 3.95
CA ALA A 14 -16.97 -6.28 4.95
C ALA A 14 -15.59 -6.41 5.62
N PRO A 15 -15.14 -7.60 6.08
CA PRO A 15 -13.79 -7.75 6.64
C PRO A 15 -12.68 -7.48 5.62
N GLN A 16 -12.85 -7.85 4.35
CA GLN A 16 -11.85 -7.58 3.32
C GLN A 16 -11.74 -6.09 3.01
N ILE A 17 -12.88 -5.39 2.99
CA ILE A 17 -12.92 -3.93 2.85
C ILE A 17 -12.29 -3.26 4.06
N GLN A 18 -12.58 -3.75 5.27
CA GLN A 18 -11.97 -3.26 6.51
C GLN A 18 -10.44 -3.42 6.50
N ASP A 19 -9.95 -4.57 6.03
CA ASP A 19 -8.51 -4.84 5.89
C ASP A 19 -7.88 -3.92 4.83
N PHE A 20 -8.54 -3.74 3.67
CA PHE A 20 -8.10 -2.80 2.62
C PHE A 20 -8.00 -1.36 3.14
N LEU A 21 -8.95 -0.97 4.00
CA LEU A 21 -9.04 0.32 4.69
C LEU A 21 -8.14 0.41 5.92
N GLY A 22 -7.18 -0.51 6.13
CA GLY A 22 -6.20 -0.32 7.20
C GLY A 22 -6.72 -0.56 8.61
N GLY A 23 -7.76 -1.40 8.75
CA GLY A 23 -8.00 -2.19 9.95
C GLY A 23 -8.16 -1.42 11.26
N ARG A 24 -9.17 -0.53 11.35
CA ARG A 24 -9.87 -0.21 12.61
C ARG A 24 -11.23 0.47 12.39
N ASP A 25 -11.89 0.20 11.28
CA ASP A 25 -13.19 0.79 10.99
C ASP A 25 -14.27 -0.15 11.53
N VAL A 26 -15.16 0.35 12.37
CA VAL A 26 -16.32 -0.44 12.80
C VAL A 26 -17.27 -0.51 11.61
N ALA A 27 -17.33 -1.66 10.96
CA ALA A 27 -18.33 -1.95 9.95
C ALA A 27 -19.70 -2.08 10.63
N TYR A 28 -20.52 -1.03 10.59
CA TYR A 28 -21.89 -1.09 11.06
C TYR A 28 -22.79 -1.60 9.93
N PHE A 29 -23.38 -2.78 10.14
CA PHE A 29 -24.42 -3.31 9.27
C PHE A 29 -25.77 -2.68 9.62
N LYS A 30 -26.23 -1.72 8.80
CA LYS A 30 -27.62 -1.26 8.84
C LYS A 30 -28.37 -1.84 7.64
N ASN A 31 -29.11 -2.93 7.88
CA ASN A 31 -29.99 -3.53 6.87
C ASN A 31 -31.12 -2.59 6.40
N ARG A 32 -31.44 -1.54 7.18
CA ARG A 32 -32.40 -0.49 6.86
C ARG A 32 -31.96 0.79 7.58
N ILE A 33 -31.50 1.80 6.86
CA ILE A 33 -31.35 3.14 7.43
C ILE A 33 -32.77 3.75 7.51
N LYS A 34 -33.23 4.12 8.71
CA LYS A 34 -34.41 5.01 8.84
C LYS A 34 -34.00 6.39 8.31
N GLY A 35 -34.75 6.95 7.35
CA GLY A 35 -34.42 8.25 6.72
C GLY A 35 -33.79 8.17 5.32
N ILE A 36 -33.82 7.01 4.64
CA ILE A 36 -33.32 6.86 3.25
C ILE A 36 -34.05 7.76 2.24
N SER A 37 -35.24 8.30 2.57
CA SER A 37 -36.00 9.19 1.68
C SER A 37 -35.18 10.39 1.19
N ASP A 38 -34.14 10.78 1.94
CA ASP A 38 -33.36 11.99 1.67
C ASP A 38 -31.96 11.69 1.11
N LEU A 39 -31.56 10.41 1.00
CA LEU A 39 -30.26 9.99 0.46
C LEU A 39 -30.41 9.57 -1.01
N SER A 40 -29.79 10.33 -1.91
CA SER A 40 -29.75 9.98 -3.34
C SER A 40 -28.81 8.79 -3.58
N ILE A 41 -29.34 7.58 -3.46
CA ILE A 41 -28.59 6.33 -3.72
C ILE A 41 -28.22 6.27 -5.21
N PRO A 42 -26.93 6.07 -5.55
CA PRO A 42 -26.52 5.92 -6.94
C PRO A 42 -27.21 4.74 -7.63
N SER A 43 -27.58 4.93 -8.90
CA SER A 43 -28.41 3.98 -9.66
C SER A 43 -27.78 2.58 -9.79
N ASN A 44 -26.45 2.50 -9.81
CA ASN A 44 -25.64 1.29 -9.98
C ASN A 44 -24.90 0.86 -8.70
N GLY A 45 -25.40 1.25 -7.53
CA GLY A 45 -24.60 1.19 -6.31
C GLY A 45 -23.49 2.24 -6.32
N GLY A 46 -22.81 2.42 -5.19
CA GLY A 46 -21.79 3.46 -5.07
C GLY A 46 -21.44 3.80 -3.63
N VAL A 47 -20.89 4.98 -3.45
CA VAL A 47 -20.38 5.46 -2.16
C VAL A 47 -21.02 6.79 -1.82
N ILE A 48 -21.42 6.95 -0.56
CA ILE A 48 -21.84 8.24 0.01
C ILE A 48 -20.83 8.58 1.11
N ASP A 49 -20.06 9.64 0.86
CA ASP A 49 -19.08 10.17 1.81
C ASP A 49 -19.76 11.19 2.74
N GLN A 50 -19.65 10.95 4.05
CA GLN A 50 -20.17 11.81 5.11
C GLN A 50 -19.02 12.28 6.04
N GLY A 51 -17.77 12.28 5.56
CA GLY A 51 -16.58 12.74 6.28
C GLY A 51 -15.98 11.64 7.16
N SER A 52 -16.46 11.51 8.39
CA SER A 52 -16.02 10.44 9.31
C SER A 52 -16.65 9.09 8.97
N ASP A 53 -17.71 9.10 8.17
CA ASP A 53 -18.46 7.92 7.79
C ASP A 53 -18.49 7.78 6.27
N VAL A 54 -18.38 6.54 5.81
CA VAL A 54 -18.59 6.19 4.40
C VAL A 54 -19.65 5.09 4.31
N LEU A 55 -20.66 5.33 3.47
CA LEU A 55 -21.74 4.38 3.22
C LEU A 55 -21.55 3.73 1.85
N LEU A 56 -21.32 2.43 1.84
CA LEU A 56 -21.22 1.62 0.64
C LEU A 56 -22.58 1.04 0.29
N CYS A 57 -23.08 1.37 -0.90
CA CYS A 57 -24.39 0.96 -1.38
C CYS A 57 -24.23 -0.13 -2.44
N PHE A 58 -24.73 -1.33 -2.15
CA PHE A 58 -24.76 -2.46 -3.09
C PHE A 58 -26.21 -2.73 -3.50
N LYS A 59 -26.45 -2.90 -4.80
CA LYS A 59 -27.80 -3.09 -5.34
C LYS A 59 -27.93 -4.45 -6.04
N ASN A 60 -29.10 -5.06 -5.99
CA ASN A 60 -29.43 -6.22 -6.83
C ASN A 60 -30.29 -5.82 -8.04
N ARG A 61 -30.54 -6.77 -8.94
CA ARG A 61 -31.40 -6.58 -10.11
C ARG A 61 -32.85 -6.19 -9.76
N GLY A 62 -33.35 -6.68 -8.62
CA GLY A 62 -34.69 -6.35 -8.10
C GLY A 62 -34.82 -4.94 -7.51
N GLY A 63 -33.71 -4.19 -7.44
CA GLY A 63 -33.69 -2.84 -6.89
C GLY A 63 -33.46 -2.78 -5.37
N ASP A 64 -33.34 -3.92 -4.68
CA ASP A 64 -33.00 -3.95 -3.26
C ASP A 64 -31.59 -3.39 -3.06
N VAL A 65 -31.44 -2.57 -2.03
CA VAL A 65 -30.16 -1.97 -1.65
C VAL A 65 -29.74 -2.47 -0.29
N ILE A 66 -28.49 -2.91 -0.17
CA ILE A 66 -27.81 -3.19 1.10
C ILE A 66 -26.77 -2.09 1.31
N ILE A 67 -26.79 -1.47 2.49
CA ILE A 67 -25.86 -0.42 2.86
C ILE A 67 -24.92 -0.93 3.95
N LEU A 68 -23.62 -0.73 3.74
CA LEU A 68 -22.57 -1.02 4.69
C LEU A 68 -21.90 0.29 5.11
N GLN A 69 -21.89 0.61 6.39
CA GLN A 69 -21.27 1.81 6.92
C GLN A 69 -19.89 1.48 7.51
N PHE A 70 -18.87 2.24 7.14
CA PHE A 70 -17.58 2.26 7.82
C PHE A 70 -17.39 3.63 8.47
N SER A 71 -16.90 3.63 9.71
CA SER A 71 -16.71 4.83 10.52
C SER A 71 -15.27 4.95 10.98
N ARG A 72 -14.67 6.13 10.78
CA ARG A 72 -13.36 6.53 11.28
C ARG A 72 -13.45 7.85 12.07
N PRO A 73 -13.44 7.79 13.41
CA PRO A 73 -13.61 8.99 14.23
C PRO A 73 -12.42 9.96 14.14
N THR A 74 -11.22 9.45 13.88
CA THR A 74 -9.97 10.22 14.00
C THR A 74 -9.29 10.52 12.67
N LEU A 75 -9.75 9.93 11.57
CA LEU A 75 -9.09 10.02 10.27
C LEU A 75 -10.11 9.91 9.13
N GLN A 76 -10.31 10.99 8.37
CA GLN A 76 -11.21 10.99 7.23
C GLN A 76 -10.75 10.03 6.13
N PHE A 77 -11.70 9.48 5.38
CA PHE A 77 -11.40 8.70 4.19
C PHE A 77 -10.73 9.56 3.12
N SER A 78 -9.71 9.03 2.46
CA SER A 78 -9.03 9.76 1.41
C SER A 78 -9.85 9.76 0.11
N PRO A 79 -9.67 10.75 -0.77
CA PRO A 79 -10.30 10.73 -2.10
C PRO A 79 -9.96 9.47 -2.91
N ILE A 80 -8.77 8.89 -2.71
CA ILE A 80 -8.33 7.66 -3.38
C ILE A 80 -9.12 6.45 -2.85
N GLU A 81 -9.29 6.33 -1.53
CA GLU A 81 -10.12 5.30 -0.92
C GLU A 81 -11.56 5.38 -1.42
N ILE A 82 -12.18 6.57 -1.37
CA ILE A 82 -13.55 6.77 -1.85
C ILE A 82 -13.70 6.38 -3.32
N ARG A 83 -12.76 6.79 -4.18
CA ARG A 83 -12.76 6.44 -5.60
C ARG A 83 -12.63 4.93 -5.81
N PHE A 84 -11.77 4.25 -5.04
CA PHE A 84 -11.62 2.80 -5.12
C PHE A 84 -12.89 2.08 -4.65
N LEU A 85 -13.44 2.47 -3.50
CA LEU A 85 -14.67 1.91 -2.93
C LEU A 85 -15.85 2.07 -3.90
N MET A 86 -15.91 3.16 -4.66
CA MET A 86 -16.90 3.36 -5.72
C MET A 86 -16.76 2.31 -6.82
N GLN A 87 -15.55 2.05 -7.30
CA GLN A 87 -15.31 1.00 -8.29
C GLN A 87 -15.65 -0.40 -7.78
N LEU A 88 -15.37 -0.66 -6.49
CA LEU A 88 -15.75 -1.92 -5.84
C LEU A 88 -17.27 -2.09 -5.77
N CYS A 89 -18.00 -1.06 -5.32
CA CYS A 89 -19.46 -1.12 -5.19
C CYS A 89 -20.16 -1.31 -6.54
N GLU A 90 -19.73 -0.56 -7.56
CA GLU A 90 -20.25 -0.71 -8.92
C GLU A 90 -19.93 -2.09 -9.51
N GLY A 91 -18.68 -2.56 -9.35
CA GLY A 91 -18.24 -3.86 -9.85
C GLY A 91 -19.03 -5.01 -9.22
N VAL A 92 -19.19 -4.99 -7.89
CA VAL A 92 -19.98 -6.00 -7.17
C VAL A 92 -21.46 -5.93 -7.58
N THR A 93 -22.04 -4.74 -7.71
CA THR A 93 -23.44 -4.57 -8.14
C THR A 93 -23.68 -5.15 -9.53
N LEU A 94 -22.75 -4.91 -10.47
CA LEU A 94 -22.81 -5.50 -11.82
C LEU A 94 -22.74 -7.03 -11.77
N LEU A 95 -21.80 -7.61 -11.01
CA LEU A 95 -21.69 -9.06 -10.86
C LEU A 95 -22.97 -9.67 -10.28
N VAL A 96 -23.47 -9.09 -9.18
CA VAL A 96 -24.68 -9.56 -8.49
C VAL A 96 -25.91 -9.50 -9.40
N SER A 97 -25.98 -8.50 -10.28
CA SER A 97 -27.09 -8.35 -11.24
C SER A 97 -27.12 -9.43 -12.33
N GLY A 98 -25.96 -10.03 -12.65
CA GLY A 98 -25.84 -11.09 -13.65
C GLY A 98 -26.21 -12.49 -13.14
N PHE A 99 -26.37 -12.69 -11.83
CA PHE A 99 -26.57 -14.00 -11.22
C PHE A 99 -27.95 -14.14 -10.57
N ASP A 100 -28.91 -14.80 -11.24
CA ASP A 100 -30.28 -14.94 -10.72
C ASP A 100 -30.66 -16.35 -10.24
N ASP A 101 -29.82 -17.37 -10.49
CA ASP A 101 -30.15 -18.73 -10.05
C ASP A 101 -29.81 -18.97 -8.56
N ALA A 102 -30.86 -19.21 -7.77
CA ALA A 102 -30.75 -19.52 -6.35
C ALA A 102 -30.00 -20.83 -6.07
N LYS A 103 -30.05 -21.82 -6.98
CA LYS A 103 -29.40 -23.13 -6.84
C LYS A 103 -27.88 -23.02 -6.82
N HIS A 104 -27.33 -22.03 -7.51
CA HIS A 104 -25.89 -21.79 -7.62
C HIS A 104 -25.40 -20.65 -6.71
N GLY A 105 -26.23 -20.20 -5.75
CA GLY A 105 -25.94 -19.03 -4.93
C GLY A 105 -24.66 -19.10 -4.10
N ILE A 106 -24.19 -20.30 -3.73
CA ILE A 106 -22.90 -20.50 -3.05
C ILE A 106 -21.75 -20.30 -4.04
N HIS A 107 -21.79 -20.96 -5.20
CA HIS A 107 -20.77 -20.83 -6.24
C HIS A 107 -20.61 -19.38 -6.71
N HIS A 108 -21.72 -18.69 -6.97
CA HIS A 108 -21.70 -17.27 -7.36
C HIS A 108 -21.06 -16.40 -6.27
N ARG A 109 -21.37 -16.66 -5.00
CA ARG A 109 -20.76 -15.92 -3.89
C ARG A 109 -19.27 -16.15 -3.83
N THR A 110 -18.80 -17.39 -3.94
CA THR A 110 -17.37 -17.72 -3.95
C THR A 110 -16.64 -17.01 -5.08
N VAL A 111 -17.21 -17.03 -6.30
CA VAL A 111 -16.63 -16.34 -7.46
C VAL A 111 -16.52 -14.84 -7.17
N ILE A 112 -17.61 -14.18 -6.76
CA ILE A 112 -17.59 -12.74 -6.45
C ILE A 112 -16.58 -12.42 -5.35
N MET A 113 -16.53 -13.22 -4.28
CA MET A 113 -15.57 -13.02 -3.19
C MET A 113 -14.12 -13.13 -3.64
N SER A 114 -13.84 -13.97 -4.65
CA SER A 114 -12.48 -14.13 -5.19
C SER A 114 -12.09 -13.08 -6.21
N THR A 115 -13.05 -12.45 -6.91
CA THR A 115 -12.76 -11.55 -8.04
C THR A 115 -13.12 -10.09 -7.82
N ALA A 116 -13.96 -9.76 -6.82
CA ALA A 116 -14.48 -8.39 -6.65
C ALA A 116 -13.37 -7.33 -6.53
N PHE A 117 -12.32 -7.61 -5.74
CA PHE A 117 -11.20 -6.70 -5.61
C PHE A 117 -10.32 -6.64 -6.87
N ASP A 118 -10.06 -7.76 -7.53
CA ASP A 118 -9.30 -7.76 -8.80
C ASP A 118 -10.01 -6.92 -9.86
N ILE A 119 -11.34 -7.04 -9.95
CA ILE A 119 -12.19 -6.23 -10.83
C ILE A 119 -12.14 -4.76 -10.41
N ALA A 120 -12.23 -4.46 -9.11
CA ALA A 120 -12.16 -3.09 -8.60
C ALA A 120 -10.80 -2.44 -8.92
N VAL A 121 -9.70 -3.16 -8.76
CA VAL A 121 -8.35 -2.73 -9.11
C VAL A 121 -8.26 -2.41 -10.61
N ALA A 122 -8.67 -3.34 -11.48
CA ALA A 122 -8.60 -3.13 -12.92
C ALA A 122 -9.47 -1.94 -13.38
N ARG A 123 -10.68 -1.78 -12.83
CA ARG A 123 -11.55 -0.62 -13.08
C ARG A 123 -10.92 0.69 -12.58
N PHE A 124 -10.36 0.66 -11.37
CA PHE A 124 -9.73 1.81 -10.75
C PHE A 124 -8.51 2.31 -11.54
N LEU A 125 -7.66 1.39 -12.00
CA LEU A 125 -6.48 1.71 -12.80
C LEU A 125 -6.84 2.20 -14.20
N ARG A 126 -7.82 1.57 -14.84
CA ARG A 126 -8.35 2.02 -16.14
C ARG A 126 -8.91 3.46 -16.06
N GLY A 127 -9.59 3.78 -14.96
CA GLY A 127 -10.35 5.02 -14.81
C GLY A 127 -11.46 5.16 -15.87
N HIS A 128 -11.75 6.39 -16.30
CA HIS A 128 -12.76 6.67 -17.34
C HIS A 128 -12.21 6.61 -18.77
N THR A 129 -10.98 6.13 -18.95
CA THR A 129 -10.34 6.15 -20.26
C THR A 129 -10.91 5.05 -21.15
N LYS A 130 -11.15 5.38 -22.43
CA LYS A 130 -11.53 4.40 -23.46
C LYS A 130 -10.33 3.65 -24.05
N HIS A 131 -9.11 4.15 -23.79
CA HIS A 131 -7.89 3.63 -24.38
C HIS A 131 -7.31 2.43 -23.62
N PHE A 132 -7.57 2.35 -22.32
CA PHE A 132 -7.22 1.21 -21.51
C PHE A 132 -8.43 0.29 -21.45
N ASP A 133 -8.34 -0.87 -22.10
CA ASP A 133 -9.38 -1.87 -21.98
C ASP A 133 -9.27 -2.58 -20.63
N PHE A 134 -10.41 -2.84 -20.00
CA PHE A 134 -10.48 -3.55 -18.72
C PHE A 134 -9.78 -4.92 -18.82
N ASP A 135 -10.01 -5.64 -19.91
CA ASP A 135 -9.44 -6.97 -20.14
C ASP A 135 -7.91 -6.94 -20.18
N ASN A 136 -7.32 -5.90 -20.79
CA ASN A 136 -5.87 -5.77 -20.87
C ASN A 136 -5.24 -5.46 -19.51
N VAL A 137 -5.86 -4.57 -18.73
CA VAL A 137 -5.38 -4.25 -17.37
C VAL A 137 -5.46 -5.48 -16.48
N GLN A 138 -6.59 -6.19 -16.51
CA GLN A 138 -6.78 -7.43 -15.75
C GLN A 138 -5.74 -8.49 -16.16
N HIS A 139 -5.54 -8.71 -17.46
CA HIS A 139 -4.59 -9.69 -17.98
C HIS A 139 -3.14 -9.41 -17.53
N VAL A 140 -2.72 -8.14 -17.55
CA VAL A 140 -1.39 -7.73 -17.05
C VAL A 140 -1.23 -8.08 -15.56
N ILE A 141 -2.23 -7.73 -14.74
CA ILE A 141 -2.21 -8.01 -13.30
C ILE A 141 -2.24 -9.52 -13.02
N GLU A 142 -3.03 -10.29 -13.77
CA GLU A 142 -3.11 -11.74 -13.61
C GLU A 142 -1.79 -12.44 -13.94
N ILE A 143 -1.10 -12.03 -15.01
CA ILE A 143 0.22 -12.58 -15.33
C ILE A 143 1.23 -12.22 -14.24
N ALA A 144 1.22 -10.99 -13.72
CA ALA A 144 2.08 -10.58 -12.60
C ALA A 144 1.82 -11.42 -11.34
N LYS A 145 0.54 -11.64 -10.99
CA LYS A 145 0.15 -12.54 -9.89
C LYS A 145 0.56 -13.99 -10.14
N LYS A 146 0.57 -14.47 -11.38
CA LYS A 146 1.07 -15.83 -11.69
C LYS A 146 2.57 -15.94 -11.43
N LEU A 147 3.34 -14.89 -11.72
CA LEU A 147 4.78 -14.87 -11.50
C LEU A 147 5.16 -14.97 -10.01
N THR A 148 4.33 -14.45 -9.09
CA THR A 148 4.61 -14.54 -7.65
C THR A 148 4.70 -15.98 -7.12
N TYR A 149 4.10 -16.95 -7.83
CA TYR A 149 4.17 -18.37 -7.48
C TYR A 149 5.40 -19.08 -8.07
N GLN A 150 6.11 -18.45 -9.01
CA GLN A 150 7.27 -19.05 -9.65
C GLN A 150 8.52 -18.89 -8.78
N ARG A 151 9.42 -19.87 -8.89
CA ARG A 151 10.73 -19.89 -8.24
C ARG A 151 11.78 -20.29 -9.25
N TYR A 152 12.95 -19.69 -9.15
CA TYR A 152 14.13 -20.07 -9.90
C TYR A 152 15.30 -20.18 -8.95
N GLU A 153 15.97 -21.34 -8.93
CA GLU A 153 17.06 -21.64 -7.99
C GLU A 153 16.67 -21.41 -6.52
N GLY A 154 15.40 -21.64 -6.18
CA GLY A 154 14.85 -21.45 -4.83
C GLY A 154 14.46 -20.01 -4.48
N ALA A 155 14.86 -19.02 -5.29
CA ALA A 155 14.49 -17.62 -5.09
C ALA A 155 13.15 -17.27 -5.78
N PRO A 156 12.32 -16.38 -5.19
CA PRO A 156 11.19 -15.76 -5.87
C PRO A 156 11.59 -15.07 -7.17
N CYS A 157 10.82 -15.28 -8.24
CA CYS A 157 11.00 -14.54 -9.48
C CYS A 157 10.51 -13.09 -9.27
N THR A 158 11.33 -12.10 -9.64
CA THR A 158 11.00 -10.67 -9.60
C THR A 158 10.97 -10.10 -11.01
N SER A 159 10.17 -9.06 -11.25
CA SER A 159 10.16 -8.33 -12.51
C SER A 159 9.38 -7.03 -12.36
N ALA A 160 9.38 -6.18 -13.38
CA ALA A 160 8.49 -5.02 -13.43
C ALA A 160 7.98 -4.72 -14.84
N LEU A 161 6.84 -4.06 -14.88
CA LEU A 161 6.13 -3.62 -16.07
C LEU A 161 5.74 -2.15 -15.89
N ILE A 162 5.85 -1.34 -16.93
CA ILE A 162 5.30 0.01 -17.00
C ILE A 162 4.26 -0.02 -18.13
N TYR A 163 3.00 0.15 -17.79
CA TYR A 163 1.88 0.09 -18.72
C TYR A 163 1.44 1.51 -19.07
N VAL A 164 1.65 1.93 -20.32
CA VAL A 164 1.31 3.26 -20.82
C VAL A 164 0.43 3.16 -22.05
N ASN A 165 -0.46 4.14 -22.29
CA ASN A 165 -1.35 4.10 -23.45
C ASN A 165 -0.57 4.05 -24.78
N LYS A 166 0.40 4.95 -24.93
CA LYS A 166 1.27 5.01 -26.10
C LYS A 166 2.59 5.65 -25.70
N PRO A 167 3.74 4.97 -25.84
CA PRO A 167 5.04 5.56 -25.59
C PRO A 167 5.42 6.47 -26.76
N THR A 168 5.03 7.74 -26.69
CA THR A 168 5.39 8.75 -27.70
C THR A 168 6.89 9.00 -27.70
N LYS A 169 7.42 9.56 -28.80
CA LYS A 169 8.83 10.00 -28.83
C LYS A 169 9.15 10.97 -27.69
N GLU A 170 8.25 11.91 -27.42
CA GLU A 170 8.38 12.86 -26.32
C GLU A 170 8.48 12.17 -24.95
N PHE A 171 7.65 11.16 -24.70
CA PHE A 171 7.72 10.36 -23.48
C PHE A 171 9.07 9.64 -23.34
N LEU A 172 9.56 9.02 -24.43
CA LEU A 172 10.85 8.34 -24.42
C LEU A 172 12.02 9.30 -24.21
N GLU A 173 11.98 10.50 -24.78
CA GLU A 173 12.98 11.54 -24.52
C GLU A 173 12.90 12.04 -23.07
N LYS A 174 11.70 12.20 -22.51
CA LYS A 174 11.51 12.54 -21.09
C LYS A 174 12.07 11.47 -20.16
N ILE A 175 11.91 10.19 -20.47
CA ILE A 175 12.53 9.09 -19.70
C ILE A 175 14.06 9.24 -19.69
N LYS A 176 14.67 9.62 -20.82
CA LYS A 176 16.12 9.85 -20.88
C LYS A 176 16.57 11.03 -20.02
N THR A 177 15.82 12.14 -20.00
CA THR A 177 16.15 13.27 -19.12
C THR A 177 15.98 12.93 -17.64
N LEU A 178 15.12 11.96 -17.32
CA LEU A 178 15.00 11.35 -16.00
C LEU A 178 16.13 10.34 -15.70
N GLY A 179 17.16 10.19 -16.54
CA GLY A 179 18.31 9.32 -16.28
C GLY A 179 18.03 7.83 -16.50
N PHE A 180 17.06 7.49 -17.35
CA PHE A 180 16.79 6.12 -17.77
C PHE A 180 17.22 5.90 -19.22
N HIS A 181 17.58 4.67 -19.56
CA HIS A 181 17.80 4.21 -20.91
C HIS A 181 16.58 3.43 -21.40
N PHE A 182 16.27 3.58 -22.68
CA PHE A 182 15.23 2.80 -23.35
C PHE A 182 15.86 1.94 -24.44
N ALA A 183 15.62 0.63 -24.37
CA ALA A 183 15.98 -0.32 -25.41
C ALA A 183 14.71 -0.85 -26.07
N SER A 184 14.51 -0.57 -27.36
CA SER A 184 13.36 -1.08 -28.11
C SER A 184 13.46 -2.58 -28.31
N THR A 185 12.31 -3.25 -28.23
CA THR A 185 12.17 -4.66 -28.62
C THR A 185 11.31 -4.75 -29.88
N PRO A 186 11.31 -5.89 -30.60
CA PRO A 186 10.17 -6.25 -31.42
C PRO A 186 8.89 -6.16 -30.59
N ASN A 187 7.76 -5.91 -31.24
CA ASN A 187 6.45 -5.94 -30.58
C ASN A 187 6.17 -7.38 -30.13
N ILE A 188 6.27 -7.63 -28.83
CA ILE A 188 6.05 -8.96 -28.24
C ILE A 188 4.75 -8.92 -27.46
N GLN A 189 3.81 -9.80 -27.81
CA GLN A 189 2.55 -9.87 -27.06
C GLN A 189 2.80 -10.41 -25.64
N PHE A 190 2.25 -9.72 -24.65
CA PHE A 190 2.32 -10.12 -23.25
C PHE A 190 1.26 -11.21 -23.00
N THR A 191 1.66 -12.47 -23.01
CA THR A 191 0.80 -13.63 -22.83
C THR A 191 1.16 -14.41 -21.57
N SER A 192 0.40 -15.44 -21.23
CA SER A 192 0.69 -16.30 -20.07
C SER A 192 2.05 -17.01 -20.15
N THR A 193 2.66 -17.08 -21.33
CA THR A 193 3.99 -17.69 -21.55
C THR A 193 5.11 -16.67 -21.60
N PHE A 194 4.83 -15.37 -21.40
CA PHE A 194 5.85 -14.30 -21.49
C PHE A 194 7.02 -14.55 -20.53
N TYR A 195 6.73 -15.07 -19.33
CA TYR A 195 7.72 -15.41 -18.31
C TYR A 195 8.17 -16.89 -18.33
N SER A 196 7.94 -17.63 -19.42
CA SER A 196 8.29 -19.05 -19.48
C SER A 196 9.80 -19.32 -19.43
N ALA A 197 10.61 -18.36 -19.91
CA ALA A 197 12.06 -18.46 -19.94
C ALA A 197 12.70 -17.60 -18.83
N PRO A 198 13.70 -18.12 -18.08
CA PRO A 198 14.32 -17.38 -16.98
C PRO A 198 14.88 -16.01 -17.33
N LEU A 199 15.34 -15.83 -18.56
CA LEU A 199 15.89 -14.55 -19.05
C LEU A 199 14.89 -13.40 -18.91
N SER A 200 13.59 -13.67 -19.12
CA SER A 200 12.54 -12.65 -19.08
C SER A 200 12.38 -11.95 -17.73
N TYR A 201 12.67 -12.64 -16.62
CA TYR A 201 12.58 -12.08 -15.27
C TYR A 201 13.95 -11.93 -14.58
N ARG A 202 15.04 -12.42 -15.19
CA ARG A 202 16.42 -12.21 -14.68
C ARG A 202 17.07 -10.96 -15.23
N TYR A 203 16.83 -10.63 -16.51
CA TYR A 203 17.36 -9.42 -17.13
C TYR A 203 16.49 -8.20 -16.83
N VAL A 204 15.20 -8.42 -16.56
CA VAL A 204 14.27 -7.39 -16.09
C VAL A 204 13.88 -7.69 -14.66
N ASP A 205 14.70 -7.20 -13.74
CA ASP A 205 14.72 -7.54 -12.32
C ASP A 205 13.63 -6.86 -11.48
N GLY A 206 13.00 -5.82 -12.03
CA GLY A 206 12.01 -5.00 -11.34
C GLY A 206 12.59 -3.99 -10.34
N ILE A 207 13.92 -3.86 -10.27
CA ILE A 207 14.61 -2.91 -9.40
C ILE A 207 15.26 -1.82 -10.26
N GLN A 208 16.12 -2.24 -11.18
CA GLN A 208 16.81 -1.35 -12.10
C GLN A 208 16.13 -1.29 -13.46
N SER A 209 15.25 -2.24 -13.76
CA SER A 209 14.71 -2.41 -15.10
C SER A 209 13.24 -2.83 -15.08
N ALA A 210 12.49 -2.38 -16.08
CA ALA A 210 11.08 -2.71 -16.27
C ALA A 210 10.76 -2.86 -17.76
N PHE A 211 9.86 -3.77 -18.11
CA PHE A 211 9.31 -3.83 -19.47
C PHE A 211 8.36 -2.65 -19.71
N LEU A 212 8.40 -2.06 -20.89
CA LEU A 212 7.44 -1.05 -21.33
C LEU A 212 6.35 -1.72 -22.16
N LEU A 213 5.13 -1.65 -21.65
CA LEU A 213 3.93 -2.20 -22.27
C LEU A 213 3.01 -1.09 -22.78
N GLN A 214 2.28 -1.39 -23.85
CA GLN A 214 1.16 -0.59 -24.36
C GLN A 214 -0.07 -1.47 -24.62
N PRO A 215 -1.30 -0.92 -24.69
CA PRO A 215 -2.47 -1.65 -25.17
C PRO A 215 -2.24 -2.29 -26.55
N PRO A 216 -2.69 -3.54 -26.79
CA PRO A 216 -3.42 -4.44 -25.88
C PRO A 216 -2.50 -5.39 -25.08
N ALA A 217 -1.62 -4.84 -24.24
CA ALA A 217 -0.55 -5.58 -23.56
C ALA A 217 0.52 -6.13 -24.52
N THR A 218 1.12 -5.23 -25.29
CA THR A 218 2.28 -5.50 -26.14
C THR A 218 3.53 -4.87 -25.52
N CYS A 219 4.58 -5.65 -25.33
CA CYS A 219 5.90 -5.19 -24.94
C CYS A 219 6.60 -4.57 -26.14
N VAL A 220 7.05 -3.32 -25.97
CA VAL A 220 7.70 -2.52 -27.01
C VAL A 220 9.13 -2.11 -26.64
N GLY A 221 9.55 -2.39 -25.41
CA GLY A 221 10.92 -2.18 -25.00
C GLY A 221 11.17 -2.44 -23.52
N ILE A 222 12.38 -2.11 -23.10
CA ILE A 222 12.85 -2.19 -21.73
C ILE A 222 13.32 -0.80 -21.30
N VAL A 223 12.86 -0.35 -20.14
CA VAL A 223 13.31 0.87 -19.47
C VAL A 223 14.29 0.45 -18.38
N GLN A 224 15.51 0.98 -18.41
CA GLN A 224 16.58 0.65 -17.47
C GLN A 224 17.13 1.91 -16.81
N LEU A 225 17.39 1.86 -15.52
CA LEU A 225 18.01 2.93 -14.77
C LEU A 225 19.46 3.13 -15.25
N GLY A 226 19.84 4.38 -15.55
CA GLY A 226 21.21 4.72 -15.95
C GLY A 226 22.19 4.59 -14.79
N SER A 227 23.47 4.34 -15.11
CA SER A 227 24.56 4.10 -14.14
C SER A 227 24.85 5.26 -13.19
N THR A 228 24.37 6.47 -13.50
CA THR A 228 24.57 7.68 -12.69
C THR A 228 23.51 7.84 -11.59
N LYS A 229 22.41 7.08 -11.62
CA LYS A 229 21.39 7.13 -10.57
C LYS A 229 21.71 6.10 -9.49
N GLN A 230 21.78 6.57 -8.25
CA GLN A 230 21.78 5.67 -7.10
C GLN A 230 20.44 4.94 -7.04
N ILE A 231 20.50 3.61 -6.94
CA ILE A 231 19.33 2.80 -6.59
C ILE A 231 18.92 3.24 -5.21
N SER A 232 17.65 3.59 -5.06
CA SER A 232 17.08 3.83 -3.75
C SER A 232 17.38 2.63 -2.85
N SER A 233 17.96 2.85 -1.68
CA SER A 233 18.15 1.79 -0.69
C SER A 233 16.79 1.27 -0.16
N TYR A 234 15.68 1.94 -0.51
CA TYR A 234 14.31 1.51 -0.24
C TYR A 234 13.83 0.51 -1.27
N HIS A 235 14.27 -0.75 -1.15
CA HIS A 235 13.64 -1.84 -1.88
C HIS A 235 12.13 -1.84 -1.55
N GLY A 236 11.29 -1.64 -2.57
CA GLY A 236 9.83 -1.71 -2.46
C GLY A 236 9.05 -0.39 -2.33
N THR A 237 9.69 0.77 -2.38
CA THR A 237 8.97 2.05 -2.64
C THR A 237 8.79 2.32 -4.14
N HIS A 238 9.58 1.66 -4.99
CA HIS A 238 9.61 1.82 -6.45
C HIS A 238 9.77 3.27 -6.91
N GLU A 239 10.32 4.12 -6.03
CA GLU A 239 10.33 5.58 -6.14
C GLU A 239 10.96 6.06 -7.45
N GLN A 240 12.02 5.37 -7.89
CA GLN A 240 12.71 5.69 -9.13
C GLN A 240 11.73 5.72 -10.33
N PHE A 241 10.70 4.87 -10.33
CA PHE A 241 9.71 4.77 -11.40
C PHE A 241 8.51 5.70 -11.23
N ILE A 242 8.30 6.35 -10.07
CA ILE A 242 7.22 7.34 -9.87
C ILE A 242 7.37 8.47 -10.90
N SER A 243 8.57 9.01 -11.02
CA SER A 243 8.88 10.09 -11.98
C SER A 243 8.60 9.71 -13.44
N VAL A 244 8.72 8.42 -13.78
CA VAL A 244 8.37 7.90 -15.10
C VAL A 244 6.87 7.96 -15.32
N LEU A 245 6.07 7.54 -14.33
CA LEU A 245 4.61 7.56 -14.40
C LEU A 245 4.02 8.97 -14.39
N GLU A 246 4.59 9.92 -13.64
CA GLU A 246 4.14 11.32 -13.63
C GLU A 246 4.22 11.98 -15.02
N GLY A 247 5.07 11.45 -15.91
CA GLY A 247 5.17 11.88 -17.29
C GLY A 247 4.19 11.25 -18.28
N THR A 248 3.24 10.44 -17.81
CA THR A 248 2.36 9.62 -18.68
C THR A 248 0.91 10.10 -18.70
N SER A 249 0.12 9.52 -19.60
CA SER A 249 -1.33 9.75 -19.66
C SER A 249 -2.07 9.14 -18.47
N LEU A 250 -3.24 9.70 -18.14
CA LEU A 250 -4.18 9.11 -17.19
C LEU A 250 -4.43 7.62 -17.51
N GLY A 251 -4.43 6.76 -16.48
CA GLY A 251 -4.62 5.32 -16.61
C GLY A 251 -3.33 4.51 -16.77
N SER A 252 -2.17 5.17 -16.87
CA SER A 252 -0.88 4.49 -16.83
C SER A 252 -0.53 4.06 -15.41
N PHE A 253 0.13 2.92 -15.28
CA PHE A 253 0.56 2.36 -14.00
C PHE A 253 1.82 1.51 -14.20
N ALA A 254 2.51 1.22 -13.12
CA ALA A 254 3.60 0.25 -13.11
C ALA A 254 3.28 -0.91 -12.17
N VAL A 255 3.72 -2.12 -12.53
CA VAL A 255 3.53 -3.34 -11.77
C VAL A 255 4.90 -3.88 -11.41
N PHE A 256 5.11 -4.21 -10.14
CA PHE A 256 6.35 -4.76 -9.62
C PHE A 256 6.07 -6.07 -8.92
N ILE A 257 6.86 -7.10 -9.22
CA ILE A 257 6.85 -8.37 -8.51
C ILE A 257 8.00 -8.33 -7.51
N THR A 258 7.67 -8.30 -6.22
CA THR A 258 8.66 -8.09 -5.15
C THR A 258 9.38 -9.39 -4.78
N PRO A 259 10.58 -9.30 -4.15
CA PRO A 259 11.26 -10.47 -3.59
C PRO A 259 10.43 -11.25 -2.55
N ASN A 260 9.36 -10.65 -2.01
CA ASN A 260 8.45 -11.31 -1.06
C ASN A 260 7.29 -12.06 -1.73
N SER A 261 7.31 -12.23 -3.07
CA SER A 261 6.20 -12.82 -3.83
C SER A 261 4.90 -12.01 -3.74
N GLU A 262 5.03 -10.69 -3.79
CA GLU A 262 3.91 -9.74 -3.81
C GLU A 262 3.83 -9.02 -5.15
N VAL A 263 2.68 -8.42 -5.42
CA VAL A 263 2.52 -7.51 -6.55
C VAL A 263 2.24 -6.11 -6.05
N ASP A 264 3.11 -5.16 -6.38
CA ASP A 264 2.87 -3.74 -6.17
C ASP A 264 2.43 -3.10 -7.48
N VAL A 265 1.26 -2.46 -7.47
CA VAL A 265 0.79 -1.64 -8.58
C VAL A 265 0.88 -0.18 -8.19
N LEU A 266 1.86 0.51 -8.76
CA LEU A 266 2.11 1.93 -8.58
C LEU A 266 1.28 2.72 -9.58
N PHE A 267 0.56 3.74 -9.10
CA PHE A 267 -0.24 4.64 -9.92
C PHE A 267 -0.10 6.09 -9.44
N ALA A 268 -0.27 7.04 -10.36
CA ALA A 268 -0.21 8.46 -10.03
C ALA A 268 -1.51 8.95 -9.34
N PRO A 269 -1.44 9.84 -8.33
CA PRO A 269 -0.23 10.51 -7.81
C PRO A 269 0.36 9.82 -6.57
N GLY A 270 1.11 8.73 -6.74
CA GLY A 270 1.94 8.14 -5.68
C GLY A 270 1.23 7.14 -4.75
N GLY A 271 0.17 6.49 -5.22
CA GLY A 271 -0.48 5.39 -4.50
C GLY A 271 0.05 4.03 -4.94
N ILE A 272 0.07 3.07 -4.02
CA ILE A 272 0.43 1.67 -4.30
C ILE A 272 -0.74 0.77 -3.90
N LEU A 273 -1.23 -0.02 -4.84
CA LEU A 273 -2.10 -1.16 -4.56
C LEU A 273 -1.20 -2.40 -4.43
N ARG A 274 -1.12 -2.96 -3.23
CA ARG A 274 -0.31 -4.15 -2.95
C ARG A 274 -1.20 -5.37 -2.88
N TRP A 275 -0.88 -6.39 -3.64
CA TRP A 275 -1.43 -7.73 -3.51
C TRP A 275 -0.48 -8.61 -2.73
N GLN A 276 -0.91 -9.07 -1.57
CA GLN A 276 -0.16 -9.96 -0.69
C GLN A 276 -1.09 -10.99 -0.06
N ARG A 277 -0.65 -12.26 0.01
CA ARG A 277 -1.40 -13.36 0.66
C ARG A 277 -2.88 -13.43 0.20
N GLY A 278 -3.14 -13.17 -1.08
CA GLY A 278 -4.48 -13.22 -1.66
C GLY A 278 -5.36 -11.99 -1.40
N ARG A 279 -4.83 -10.91 -0.81
CA ARG A 279 -5.58 -9.70 -0.46
C ARG A 279 -4.95 -8.46 -1.05
N TRP A 280 -5.78 -7.48 -1.36
CA TRP A 280 -5.34 -6.15 -1.79
C TRP A 280 -5.33 -5.18 -0.61
N THR A 281 -4.33 -4.33 -0.56
CA THR A 281 -4.19 -3.22 0.39
C THR A 281 -3.79 -1.96 -0.35
N LEU A 282 -4.22 -0.80 0.15
CA LEU A 282 -3.83 0.50 -0.39
C LEU A 282 -2.78 1.16 0.50
N ILE A 283 -1.70 1.65 -0.10
CA ILE A 283 -0.64 2.42 0.54
C ILE A 283 -0.60 3.80 -0.11
N GLU A 284 -0.94 4.84 0.63
CA GLU A 284 -0.93 6.22 0.16
C GLU A 284 0.25 6.98 0.78
N LEU A 285 1.39 7.00 0.08
CA LEU A 285 2.60 7.65 0.59
C LEU A 285 2.37 9.11 1.03
N PRO A 286 1.66 9.96 0.26
CA PRO A 286 1.41 11.35 0.67
C PRO A 286 0.62 11.46 1.98
N ARG A 287 -0.30 10.52 2.22
CA ARG A 287 -1.12 10.52 3.44
C ARG A 287 -0.31 10.11 4.66
N ILE A 288 0.57 9.13 4.52
CA ILE A 288 1.50 8.71 5.57
C ILE A 288 2.44 9.87 5.91
N ALA A 289 3.05 10.47 4.88
CA ALA A 289 3.94 11.61 5.03
C ALA A 289 3.24 12.79 5.72
N SER A 290 1.98 13.09 5.38
CA SER A 290 1.18 14.12 6.04
C SER A 290 0.99 13.85 7.54
N LEU A 291 0.67 12.62 7.94
CA LEU A 291 0.51 12.26 9.36
C LEU A 291 1.83 12.37 10.13
N ILE A 292 2.95 12.04 9.49
CA ILE A 292 4.29 12.21 10.05
C ILE A 292 4.64 13.71 10.17
N ALA A 293 4.27 14.52 9.17
CA ALA A 293 4.55 15.95 9.11
C ALA A 293 3.84 16.74 10.23
N GLU A 294 2.71 16.26 10.75
CA GLU A 294 2.06 16.84 11.94
C GLU A 294 2.99 16.88 13.17
N HIS A 295 4.03 16.06 13.19
CA HIS A 295 4.97 15.89 14.30
C HIS A 295 6.40 16.36 13.98
N LEU A 296 6.64 16.93 12.81
CA LEU A 296 7.97 17.38 12.37
C LEU A 296 7.92 18.81 11.82
N SER A 297 8.98 19.57 12.05
CA SER A 297 9.14 20.95 11.58
C SER A 297 9.42 21.04 10.07
N SER A 298 9.80 19.92 9.44
CA SER A 298 10.21 19.84 8.04
C SER A 298 9.40 18.79 7.29
N SER A 299 8.65 19.23 6.26
CA SER A 299 7.90 18.34 5.36
C SER A 299 8.85 17.38 4.62
N ASP A 300 10.00 17.86 4.16
CA ASP A 300 11.01 17.03 3.48
C ASP A 300 11.51 15.89 4.38
N THR A 301 11.67 16.16 5.67
CA THR A 301 12.06 15.14 6.66
C THR A 301 10.94 14.12 6.87
N ALA A 302 9.69 14.57 6.89
CA ALA A 302 8.52 13.69 6.98
C ALA A 302 8.39 12.77 5.75
N GLU A 303 8.58 13.31 4.56
CA GLU A 303 8.60 12.54 3.31
C GLU A 303 9.75 11.52 3.28
N LEU A 304 10.95 11.93 3.68
CA LEU A 304 12.09 11.03 3.79
C LEU A 304 11.80 9.91 4.78
N LEU A 305 11.31 10.23 5.98
CA LEU A 305 10.99 9.23 6.99
C LEU A 305 9.88 8.27 6.53
N CYS A 306 8.86 8.78 5.84
CA CYS A 306 7.84 7.95 5.21
C CYS A 306 8.46 6.93 4.23
N LYS A 307 9.38 7.36 3.37
CA LYS A 307 10.08 6.48 2.43
C LYS A 307 10.92 5.42 3.15
N ILE A 308 11.63 5.80 4.22
CA ILE A 308 12.39 4.87 5.07
C ILE A 308 11.46 3.82 5.67
N VAL A 309 10.36 4.24 6.29
CA VAL A 309 9.38 3.38 6.95
C VAL A 309 8.77 2.36 5.97
N VAL A 310 8.38 2.80 4.77
CA VAL A 310 7.83 1.90 3.73
C VAL A 310 8.91 0.96 3.18
N GLY A 311 10.15 1.43 2.98
CA GLY A 311 11.26 0.58 2.56
C GLY A 311 11.60 -0.51 3.58
N ILE A 312 11.59 -0.19 4.87
CA ILE A 312 11.80 -1.16 5.95
C ILE A 312 10.68 -2.23 5.93
N SER A 313 9.42 -1.81 5.82
CA SER A 313 8.27 -2.72 5.70
C SER A 313 8.41 -3.66 4.50
N ALA A 314 8.78 -3.12 3.34
CA ALA A 314 8.93 -3.91 2.12
C ALA A 314 10.11 -4.90 2.18
N THR A 315 11.10 -4.67 3.02
CA THR A 315 12.19 -5.63 3.27
C THR A 315 11.89 -6.61 4.42
N ARG A 316 10.67 -6.58 4.98
CA ARG A 316 10.21 -7.47 6.07
C ARG A 316 11.03 -7.36 7.36
N HIS A 317 11.59 -6.18 7.62
CA HIS A 317 12.23 -5.90 8.89
C HIS A 317 11.22 -5.22 9.83
N GLY A 318 11.21 -5.63 11.09
CA GLY A 318 10.47 -4.95 12.14
C GLY A 318 11.18 -3.66 12.53
N GLY A 319 10.44 -2.69 13.06
CA GLY A 319 11.01 -1.45 13.57
C GLY A 319 10.04 -0.67 14.44
N LEU A 320 10.56 0.22 15.27
CA LEU A 320 9.74 1.06 16.14
C LEU A 320 10.35 2.45 16.26
N ILE A 321 9.57 3.47 15.88
CA ILE A 321 9.99 4.87 15.89
C ILE A 321 8.96 5.67 16.68
N ILE A 322 9.39 6.58 17.55
CA ILE A 322 8.54 7.63 18.13
C ILE A 322 9.01 9.01 17.65
N LEU A 323 8.04 9.86 17.30
CA LEU A 323 8.22 11.29 17.06
C LEU A 323 7.74 12.05 18.30
N SER A 324 8.68 12.61 19.08
CA SER A 324 8.37 13.24 20.37
C SER A 324 9.45 14.21 20.82
N ASP A 325 9.01 15.35 21.37
CA ASP A 325 9.88 16.31 22.08
C ASP A 325 9.99 16.03 23.59
N HIS A 326 9.30 15.01 24.09
CA HIS A 326 9.42 14.62 25.48
C HIS A 326 10.81 14.06 25.77
N THR A 327 11.25 14.25 27.00
CA THR A 327 12.52 13.69 27.49
C THR A 327 12.46 12.16 27.52
N LEU A 328 13.63 11.50 27.40
CA LEU A 328 13.73 10.04 27.48
C LEU A 328 13.08 9.47 28.76
N LYS A 329 13.19 10.20 29.88
CA LYS A 329 12.58 9.83 31.15
C LYS A 329 11.06 9.92 31.11
N GLU A 330 10.50 10.96 30.50
CA GLU A 330 9.04 11.11 30.35
C GLU A 330 8.46 10.01 29.48
N ILE A 331 9.13 9.66 28.37
CA ILE A 331 8.74 8.55 27.50
C ILE A 331 8.79 7.20 28.24
N GLY A 332 9.52 7.13 29.35
CA GLY A 332 9.69 5.91 30.15
C GLY A 332 10.83 5.02 29.65
N VAL A 333 11.87 5.59 29.04
CA VAL A 333 13.08 4.84 28.66
C VAL A 333 13.79 4.35 29.92
N ILE A 334 13.92 3.04 30.05
CA ILE A 334 14.55 2.37 31.20
C ILE A 334 16.05 2.22 30.96
N ARG A 335 16.43 1.76 29.77
CA ARG A 335 17.84 1.55 29.35
C ARG A 335 17.96 1.38 27.83
N GLY A 336 19.19 1.27 27.35
CA GLY A 336 19.47 0.78 26.01
C GLY A 336 19.34 -0.73 25.87
N ILE A 337 19.11 -1.22 24.65
CA ILE A 337 19.05 -2.65 24.39
C ILE A 337 20.40 -3.36 24.51
N ASP A 338 21.49 -2.66 24.16
CA ASP A 338 22.85 -3.17 24.21
C ASP A 338 23.74 -2.16 24.97
N ASP A 339 24.13 -2.55 26.18
CA ASP A 339 24.97 -1.75 27.07
C ASP A 339 26.48 -2.08 26.92
N THR A 340 26.86 -2.90 25.94
CA THR A 340 28.29 -3.11 25.60
C THR A 340 28.93 -1.84 25.05
N ASP A 341 30.27 -1.78 25.08
CA ASP A 341 31.00 -0.62 24.56
C ASP A 341 30.77 -0.41 23.05
N ILE A 342 30.61 -1.50 22.30
CA ILE A 342 30.28 -1.45 20.87
C ILE A 342 28.86 -0.93 20.66
N GLY A 343 27.87 -1.45 21.39
CA GLY A 343 26.48 -0.99 21.32
C GLY A 343 26.36 0.52 21.62
N LYS A 344 27.04 0.98 22.67
CA LYS A 344 27.14 2.40 23.04
C LYS A 344 27.82 3.23 21.95
N LEU A 345 28.92 2.74 21.37
CA LEU A 345 29.62 3.42 20.28
C LEU A 345 28.73 3.58 19.04
N LEU A 346 28.03 2.51 18.62
CA LEU A 346 27.14 2.52 17.46
C LEU A 346 25.96 3.47 17.67
N ARG A 347 25.33 3.42 18.84
CA ARG A 347 24.26 4.35 19.21
C ARG A 347 24.73 5.80 19.18
N LYS A 348 25.90 6.08 19.77
CA LYS A 348 26.50 7.43 19.81
C LYS A 348 26.74 8.03 18.41
N ARG A 349 26.98 7.21 17.38
CA ARG A 349 27.13 7.70 16.00
C ARG A 349 25.85 8.28 15.42
N LEU A 350 24.69 7.90 15.93
CA LEU A 350 23.39 8.38 15.46
C LEU A 350 22.86 9.56 16.27
N LEU A 351 23.28 9.68 17.53
CA LEU A 351 22.78 10.72 18.43
C LEU A 351 23.05 12.12 17.88
N ASN A 352 22.02 12.95 17.93
CA ASN A 352 22.02 14.34 17.48
C ASN A 352 22.27 14.53 15.98
N LEU A 353 22.15 13.48 15.16
CA LEU A 353 22.13 13.62 13.72
C LEU A 353 20.71 13.89 13.21
N PRO A 354 20.53 14.81 12.25
CA PRO A 354 19.32 14.87 11.45
C PRO A 354 19.05 13.53 10.78
N VAL A 355 17.78 13.13 10.64
CA VAL A 355 17.38 11.87 9.99
C VAL A 355 18.01 11.72 8.60
N ALA A 356 18.12 12.80 7.84
CA ALA A 356 18.77 12.78 6.53
C ALA A 356 20.26 12.39 6.59
N ASP A 357 21.00 12.91 7.57
CA ASP A 357 22.41 12.58 7.77
C ASP A 357 22.60 11.18 8.35
N ALA A 358 21.78 10.83 9.34
CA ALA A 358 21.74 9.50 9.91
C ALA A 358 21.48 8.45 8.82
N TYR A 359 20.52 8.72 7.93
CA TYR A 359 20.22 7.85 6.79
C TYR A 359 21.39 7.74 5.82
N ARG A 360 21.99 8.86 5.41
CA ARG A 360 23.16 8.88 4.52
C ARG A 360 24.38 8.14 5.09
N SER A 361 24.49 8.05 6.40
CA SER A 361 25.56 7.29 7.06
C SER A 361 25.44 5.76 6.90
N GLY A 362 24.30 5.26 6.42
CA GLY A 362 24.03 3.83 6.20
C GLY A 362 23.66 3.04 7.45
N VAL A 363 23.80 3.62 8.65
CA VAL A 363 23.52 2.92 9.92
C VAL A 363 22.10 3.15 10.45
N PHE A 364 21.36 4.16 9.95
CA PHE A 364 20.02 4.47 10.47
C PHE A 364 19.01 3.34 10.29
N THR A 365 18.96 2.73 9.10
CA THR A 365 18.05 1.60 8.84
C THR A 365 18.34 0.45 9.80
N ALA A 366 19.61 0.09 9.98
CA ALA A 366 20.01 -0.96 10.93
C ALA A 366 19.64 -0.61 12.38
N ALA A 367 19.71 0.68 12.75
CA ALA A 367 19.28 1.15 14.06
C ALA A 367 17.76 1.05 14.26
N VAL A 368 16.96 1.50 13.29
CA VAL A 368 15.49 1.39 13.35
C VAL A 368 15.04 -0.07 13.36
N THR A 369 15.75 -0.95 12.64
CA THR A 369 15.39 -2.37 12.56
C THR A 369 15.97 -3.22 13.68
N SER A 370 16.89 -2.65 14.47
CA SER A 370 17.34 -3.27 15.72
C SER A 370 16.19 -3.32 16.74
N ASP A 371 16.30 -4.22 17.70
CA ASP A 371 15.30 -4.32 18.75
C ASP A 371 15.36 -3.08 19.69
N GLY A 372 14.20 -2.65 20.20
CA GLY A 372 14.01 -1.36 20.87
C GLY A 372 13.49 -0.24 19.95
N MET A 373 13.35 0.95 20.54
CA MET A 373 12.72 2.11 19.90
C MET A 373 13.75 3.16 19.47
N THR A 374 13.55 3.74 18.29
CA THR A 374 14.25 4.94 17.83
C THR A 374 13.43 6.18 18.16
N ILE A 375 14.06 7.19 18.75
CA ILE A 375 13.41 8.40 19.22
C ILE A 375 13.89 9.56 18.36
N ILE A 376 12.96 10.27 17.73
CA ILE A 376 13.22 11.42 16.86
C ILE A 376 12.39 12.59 17.41
N ASP A 377 13.00 13.76 17.51
CA ASP A 377 12.29 14.96 17.96
C ASP A 377 11.58 15.69 16.82
N SER A 378 10.84 16.76 17.14
CA SER A 378 10.13 17.56 16.14
C SER A 378 11.04 18.31 15.17
N SER A 379 12.34 18.45 15.47
CA SER A 379 13.31 19.01 14.53
C SER A 379 13.84 17.98 13.52
N GLY A 380 13.44 16.71 13.66
CA GLY A 380 13.92 15.63 12.79
C GLY A 380 15.30 15.12 13.19
N VAL A 381 15.69 15.27 14.46
CA VAL A 381 17.00 14.85 14.99
C VAL A 381 16.82 13.57 15.82
N VAL A 382 17.70 12.60 15.60
CA VAL A 382 17.71 11.33 16.36
C VAL A 382 18.22 11.58 17.78
N ARG A 383 17.37 11.30 18.78
CA ARG A 383 17.64 11.50 20.20
C ARG A 383 18.04 10.22 20.93
N ASP A 384 17.59 9.06 20.45
CA ASP A 384 18.05 7.75 20.90
C ASP A 384 17.73 6.67 19.84
N SER A 385 18.37 5.51 19.97
CA SER A 385 18.12 4.32 19.13
C SER A 385 18.26 3.05 19.96
N GLY A 386 17.35 2.09 19.78
CA GLY A 386 17.33 0.86 20.58
C GLY A 386 16.98 1.13 22.05
N ALA A 387 16.08 2.08 22.32
CA ALA A 387 15.60 2.40 23.65
C ALA A 387 14.58 1.34 24.11
N LEU A 388 14.77 0.78 25.30
CA LEU A 388 13.79 -0.08 25.96
C LEU A 388 12.93 0.78 26.88
N ILE A 389 11.61 0.68 26.72
CA ILE A 389 10.64 1.49 27.46
C ILE A 389 9.81 0.67 28.43
N ASP A 390 9.29 1.34 29.45
CA ASP A 390 8.26 0.81 30.32
C ASP A 390 6.95 0.57 29.57
N LEU A 391 6.36 -0.60 29.78
CA LEU A 391 5.12 -1.05 29.16
C LEU A 391 3.92 -0.94 30.10
N GLY A 392 4.05 -0.29 31.26
CA GLY A 392 3.00 -0.22 32.28
C GLY A 392 1.65 0.32 31.82
N PHE A 393 1.59 1.04 30.69
CA PHE A 393 0.36 1.57 30.09
C PHE A 393 -0.22 0.70 28.96
N ALA A 394 0.47 -0.37 28.55
CA ALA A 394 -0.04 -1.28 27.53
C ALA A 394 -1.18 -2.12 28.10
N THR A 395 -2.28 -2.22 27.36
CA THR A 395 -3.34 -3.17 27.69
C THR A 395 -2.90 -4.58 27.30
N ALA A 396 -3.13 -5.58 28.15
CA ALA A 396 -2.76 -6.99 27.91
C ALA A 396 -3.42 -7.64 26.66
N ALA A 397 -4.22 -6.90 25.90
CA ALA A 397 -4.97 -7.37 24.75
C ALA A 397 -4.09 -7.51 23.48
N GLY A 398 -3.43 -8.67 23.35
CA GLY A 398 -3.26 -9.34 22.04
C GLY A 398 -2.11 -8.89 21.12
N GLY A 399 -1.12 -8.14 21.60
CA GLY A 399 0.03 -7.72 20.79
C GLY A 399 1.38 -8.23 21.32
N GLY A 400 2.32 -8.58 20.43
CA GLY A 400 3.73 -8.84 20.81
C GLY A 400 4.43 -7.59 21.35
N GLY A 401 5.68 -7.73 21.84
CA GLY A 401 6.42 -6.67 22.56
C GLY A 401 6.43 -5.30 21.88
N ARG A 402 6.68 -5.22 20.56
CA ARG A 402 6.65 -3.96 19.80
C ARG A 402 5.27 -3.28 19.79
N THR A 403 4.18 -4.04 19.86
CA THR A 403 2.82 -3.48 19.90
C THR A 403 2.51 -2.88 21.26
N ALA A 404 2.89 -3.56 22.34
CA ALA A 404 2.78 -3.01 23.70
C ALA A 404 3.62 -1.75 23.86
N ALA A 405 4.84 -1.75 23.29
CA ALA A 405 5.70 -0.58 23.27
C ALA A 405 5.07 0.58 22.48
N ALA A 406 4.54 0.30 21.28
CA ALA A 406 3.86 1.31 20.47
C ALA A 406 2.66 1.93 21.20
N GLN A 407 1.85 1.12 21.86
CA GLN A 407 0.71 1.60 22.65
C GLN A 407 1.17 2.52 23.79
N SER A 408 2.15 2.10 24.58
CA SER A 408 2.64 2.86 25.75
C SER A 408 3.33 4.16 25.33
N ALA A 409 4.25 4.09 24.37
CA ALA A 409 4.99 5.24 23.88
C ALA A 409 4.10 6.28 23.18
N SER A 410 2.99 5.85 22.56
CA SER A 410 2.10 6.76 21.84
C SER A 410 1.37 7.77 22.73
N LEU A 411 1.45 7.64 24.05
CA LEU A 411 1.00 8.67 24.98
C LEU A 411 1.84 9.95 24.90
N TYR A 412 3.09 9.84 24.42
CA TYR A 412 4.07 10.92 24.36
C TYR A 412 4.35 11.42 22.94
N GLY A 413 3.68 10.88 21.91
CA GLY A 413 3.98 11.26 20.53
C GLY A 413 3.32 10.35 19.50
N LEU A 414 3.68 10.55 18.23
CA LEU A 414 3.31 9.63 17.16
C LEU A 414 4.28 8.46 17.17
N VAL A 415 3.76 7.23 17.28
CA VAL A 415 4.58 6.03 17.17
C VAL A 415 4.30 5.33 15.86
N ILE A 416 5.37 5.05 15.12
CA ILE A 416 5.38 4.29 13.88
C ILE A 416 5.93 2.90 14.21
N LYS A 417 5.07 1.90 14.18
CA LYS A 417 5.46 0.50 14.32
C LYS A 417 5.51 -0.14 12.94
N ILE A 418 6.59 -0.83 12.63
CA ILE A 418 6.75 -1.61 11.41
C ILE A 418 6.83 -3.09 11.80
N SER A 419 5.97 -3.91 11.21
CA SER A 419 5.94 -5.36 11.45
C SER A 419 6.90 -6.09 10.52
N GLU A 420 7.53 -7.15 11.02
CA GLU A 420 8.28 -8.11 10.19
C GLU A 420 7.36 -8.80 9.16
N ASP A 421 6.06 -8.91 9.47
CA ASP A 421 5.05 -9.39 8.54
C ASP A 421 4.68 -8.39 7.44
N GLY A 422 5.22 -7.17 7.45
CA GLY A 422 4.89 -6.08 6.52
C GLY A 422 4.10 -4.92 7.10
N PRO A 423 2.99 -5.13 7.84
CA PRO A 423 2.11 -4.03 8.19
C PRO A 423 2.81 -2.90 8.95
N ILE A 424 2.53 -1.67 8.53
CA ILE A 424 2.93 -0.43 9.21
C ILE A 424 1.73 0.03 10.03
N GLN A 425 1.95 0.43 11.28
CA GLN A 425 0.91 0.91 12.18
C GLN A 425 1.32 2.25 12.77
N LEU A 426 0.41 3.21 12.71
CA LEU A 426 0.55 4.53 13.35
C LEU A 426 -0.27 4.54 14.63
N TRP A 427 0.34 4.95 15.73
CA TRP A 427 -0.27 4.99 17.06
C TRP A 427 -0.16 6.38 17.67
N ARG A 428 -1.23 6.83 18.34
CA ARG A 428 -1.27 8.11 19.06
C ARG A 428 -2.25 7.98 20.22
N ARG A 429 -1.88 8.48 21.40
CA ARG A 429 -2.71 8.50 22.62
C ARG A 429 -3.24 7.12 23.03
N GLY A 430 -2.41 6.08 22.92
CA GLY A 430 -2.77 4.70 23.28
C GLY A 430 -3.62 3.97 22.24
N GLU A 431 -3.90 4.61 21.11
CA GLU A 431 -4.78 4.08 20.06
C GLU A 431 -4.07 3.93 18.72
N LYS A 432 -4.39 2.85 18.00
CA LYS A 432 -3.98 2.68 16.61
C LYS A 432 -4.82 3.60 15.73
N LEU A 433 -4.15 4.56 15.09
CA LEU A 433 -4.75 5.52 14.15
C LEU A 433 -5.00 4.91 12.78
N MET A 434 -4.04 4.13 12.29
CA MET A 434 -4.05 3.54 10.95
C MET A 434 -3.18 2.28 10.95
N GLN A 435 -3.55 1.30 10.11
CA GLN A 435 -2.67 0.23 9.66
C GLN A 435 -2.55 0.24 8.15
N ILE A 436 -1.40 -0.15 7.62
CA ILE A 436 -1.08 -0.08 6.19
C ILE A 436 -0.34 -1.34 5.81
N GLY A 437 -0.67 -1.93 4.66
CA GLY A 437 -0.12 -3.23 4.24
C GLY A 437 -0.61 -4.35 5.14
#